data_AF-A0A3B8JGE5-F1
#
_entry.id   AF-A0A3B8JGE5-F1
#
_cell.length_a   1.000
_cell.length_b   1.000
_cell.length_c   1.000
_cell.angle_alpha   90.00
_cell.angle_beta   90.00
_cell.angle_gamma   90.00
#
_symmetry.space_group_name_H-M   'P 1'
#
loop_
_entity.id
_entity.type
_entity.pdbx_description
1 polymer ?
#
loop_
_entity_poly.entity_id
_entity_poly.type
_entity_poly.pdbx_seq_one_letter_code
_entity_poly.pdbx_strand_id
1 'polypeptide(L)'
;YSPTACYGNNEVHLHPYKVRRLSVAEALSIQSLPKNFVLPENMSLTAMFKTIGNGVPYLASKGIARTIKDFLSTTEMRFTKLMCI
;
A
#
# COMPACT_ATOMS: atom_id res chain seq x y z
N TYR A 1 -8.60 -16.81 9.94
CA TYR A 1 -9.08 -15.79 9.00
C TYR A 1 -8.84 -14.43 9.64
N SER A 2 -8.15 -13.51 8.97
CA SER A 2 -7.93 -12.15 9.48
C SER A 2 -8.49 -11.17 8.46
N PRO A 3 -9.61 -10.47 8.75
CA PRO A 3 -10.24 -9.57 7.79
C PRO A 3 -9.40 -8.31 7.53
N THR A 4 -8.51 -7.94 8.47
CA THR A 4 -7.65 -6.76 8.37
C THR A 4 -6.26 -7.07 8.90
N ALA A 5 -5.24 -6.84 8.09
CA ALA A 5 -3.85 -6.97 8.52
C ALA A 5 -3.40 -5.71 9.28
N CYS A 6 -3.75 -5.62 10.57
CA CYS A 6 -3.26 -4.60 11.48
C CYS A 6 -2.13 -5.18 12.34
N TYR A 7 -0.94 -4.57 12.30
CA TYR A 7 0.21 -5.00 13.07
C TYR A 7 0.62 -3.88 14.04
N GLY A 8 0.73 -4.22 15.32
CA GLY A 8 1.04 -3.27 16.40
C GLY A 8 1.30 -4.01 17.70
N ASN A 9 1.94 -3.36 18.68
CA ASN A 9 2.16 -3.93 20.02
C ASN A 9 2.78 -5.33 20.04
N ASN A 10 3.69 -5.62 19.10
CA ASN A 10 4.34 -6.92 18.92
C ASN A 10 3.40 -8.08 18.48
N GLU A 11 2.18 -7.77 18.02
CA GLU A 11 1.24 -8.71 17.44
C GLU A 11 1.44 -8.81 15.92
N VAL A 12 1.93 -9.97 15.48
CA VAL A 12 2.07 -10.33 14.07
C VAL A 12 1.53 -11.73 13.89
N HIS A 13 0.71 -11.92 12.85
CA HIS A 13 0.14 -13.22 12.52
C HIS A 13 1.23 -14.29 12.34
N LEU A 14 0.91 -15.52 12.77
CA LEU A 14 1.71 -16.70 12.48
C LEU A 14 1.60 -17.07 11.00
N HIS A 15 2.71 -17.55 10.43
CA HIS A 15 2.69 -18.10 9.09
C HIS A 15 1.88 -19.42 9.10
N PRO A 16 0.95 -19.65 8.15
CA PRO A 16 0.03 -20.80 8.20
C PRO A 16 0.71 -22.17 8.27
N TYR A 17 1.88 -22.30 7.61
CA TYR A 17 2.60 -23.57 7.48
C TYR A 17 4.00 -23.58 8.11
N LYS A 18 4.44 -22.48 8.74
CA LYS A 18 5.79 -22.37 9.27
C LYS A 18 5.71 -21.94 10.73
N VAL A 19 6.57 -22.50 11.57
CA VAL A 19 6.63 -22.19 13.02
C VAL A 19 7.35 -20.86 13.26
N ARG A 20 6.85 -19.79 12.64
CA ARG A 20 7.33 -18.42 12.77
C ARG A 20 6.21 -17.42 12.45
N ARG A 21 6.40 -16.16 12.84
CA ARG A 21 5.55 -15.05 12.40
C ARG A 21 5.73 -14.79 10.90
N LEU A 22 4.78 -14.08 10.31
CA LEU A 22 4.98 -13.50 8.98
C LEU A 22 6.22 -12.60 8.99
N SER A 23 6.98 -12.66 7.91
CA SER A 23 8.05 -11.72 7.62
C SER A 23 7.49 -10.38 7.14
N VAL A 24 8.31 -9.34 7.20
CA VAL A 24 7.95 -8.01 6.69
C VAL A 24 7.56 -8.08 5.21
N ALA A 25 8.29 -8.85 4.39
CA ALA A 25 7.98 -9.03 2.98
C ALA A 25 6.63 -9.72 2.75
N GLU A 26 6.30 -10.75 3.53
CA GLU A 26 4.99 -11.41 3.48
C GLU A 26 3.88 -10.43 3.89
N ALA A 27 4.08 -9.63 4.93
CA ALA A 27 3.14 -8.61 5.36
C ALA A 27 2.93 -7.49 4.31
N LEU A 28 4.00 -7.03 3.66
CA LEU A 28 3.92 -6.08 2.53
C LEU A 28 3.12 -6.68 1.35
N SER A 29 3.32 -7.97 1.07
CA SER A 29 2.60 -8.65 -0.01
C SER A 29 1.08 -8.74 0.26
N ILE A 30 0.68 -8.89 1.53
CA ILE A 30 -0.74 -8.85 1.93
C ILE A 30 -1.35 -7.48 1.64
N GLN A 31 -0.59 -6.40 1.82
CA GLN A 31 -0.97 -5.03 1.41
C GLN A 31 -0.87 -4.78 -0.11
N SER A 32 -0.67 -5.85 -0.90
CA SER A 32 -0.58 -5.83 -2.36
C SER A 32 0.56 -4.97 -2.93
N LEU A 33 1.63 -4.77 -2.16
CA LEU A 33 2.78 -3.98 -2.61
C LEU A 33 3.60 -4.72 -3.69
N PRO A 34 4.24 -3.98 -4.62
CA PRO A 34 5.12 -4.57 -5.63
C PRO A 34 6.29 -5.34 -5.01
N LYS A 35 6.76 -6.40 -5.69
CA LYS A 35 7.88 -7.23 -5.22
C LYS A 35 9.20 -6.47 -5.03
N ASN A 36 9.38 -5.37 -5.76
CA ASN A 36 10.57 -4.52 -5.70
C ASN A 36 10.43 -3.35 -4.70
N PHE A 37 9.35 -3.30 -3.92
CA PHE A 37 9.19 -2.29 -2.88
C PHE A 37 10.05 -2.63 -1.67
N VAL A 38 10.86 -1.68 -1.22
CA VAL A 38 11.79 -1.84 -0.11
C VAL A 38 11.54 -0.73 0.91
N LEU A 39 11.47 -1.10 2.19
CA LEU A 39 11.39 -0.14 3.29
C LEU A 39 12.78 0.42 3.62
N PRO A 40 12.89 1.58 4.29
CA PRO A 40 14.19 2.13 4.68
C PRO A 40 15.03 1.13 5.49
N GLU A 41 16.31 0.97 5.14
CA GLU A 41 17.21 -0.02 5.75
C GLU A 41 17.41 0.20 7.26
N ASN A 42 17.38 1.46 7.70
CA ASN A 42 17.61 1.85 9.10
C ASN A 42 16.36 1.81 9.99
N MET A 43 15.27 1.15 9.55
CA MET A 43 14.02 1.07 10.31
C MET A 43 13.99 -0.17 11.22
N SER A 44 13.45 -0.04 12.44
CA SER A 44 13.29 -1.20 13.33
C SER A 44 12.14 -2.12 12.88
N LEU A 45 12.21 -3.41 13.24
CA LEU A 45 11.19 -4.39 12.86
C LEU A 45 9.77 -3.97 13.30
N THR A 46 9.64 -3.47 14.53
CA THR A 46 8.36 -2.96 15.07
C THR A 46 7.84 -1.77 14.28
N ALA A 47 8.73 -0.85 13.88
CA ALA A 47 8.35 0.30 13.06
C ALA A 47 7.90 -0.15 11.67
N MET A 48 8.58 -1.11 11.03
CA MET A 48 8.16 -1.66 9.74
C MET A 48 6.73 -2.23 9.80
N PHE A 49 6.46 -3.09 10.78
CA PHE A 49 5.12 -3.68 10.93
C PHE A 49 4.05 -2.61 11.21
N LYS A 50 4.35 -1.61 12.05
CA LYS A 50 3.43 -0.49 12.31
C LYS A 50 3.15 0.33 11.05
N THR A 51 4.17 0.59 10.23
CA THR A 51 4.01 1.26 8.93
C THR A 51 3.13 0.45 7.98
N ILE A 52 3.30 -0.87 7.93
CA ILE A 52 2.47 -1.75 7.10
C ILE A 52 1.02 -1.77 7.58
N GLY A 53 0.80 -1.87 8.89
CA GLY A 53 -0.55 -1.95 9.48
C GLY A 53 -1.34 -0.65 9.37
N ASN A 54 -0.66 0.51 9.45
CA ASN A 54 -1.28 1.82 9.31
C ASN A 54 -1.40 2.29 7.84
N GLY A 55 -0.73 1.60 6.91
CA GLY A 55 -0.72 1.94 5.50
C GLY A 55 -2.03 1.59 4.79
N VAL A 56 -2.34 2.33 3.73
CA VAL A 56 -3.45 2.00 2.83
C VAL A 56 -2.99 0.93 1.83
N PRO A 57 -3.80 -0.12 1.55
CA PRO A 57 -3.47 -1.14 0.55
C PRO A 57 -3.09 -0.52 -0.80
N TYR A 58 -2.00 -1.00 -1.40
CA TYR A 58 -1.41 -0.38 -2.59
C TYR A 58 -2.39 -0.29 -3.77
N LEU A 59 -3.16 -1.36 -4.02
CA LEU A 59 -4.11 -1.39 -5.14
C LEU A 59 -5.26 -0.39 -4.97
N ALA A 60 -5.73 -0.18 -3.73
CA ALA A 60 -6.76 0.81 -3.43
C ALA A 60 -6.23 2.23 -3.69
N SER A 61 -5.05 2.56 -3.14
CA SER A 61 -4.38 3.84 -3.38
C SER A 61 -4.10 4.09 -4.85
N LYS A 62 -3.68 3.05 -5.59
CA LYS A 62 -3.44 3.11 -7.04
C LYS A 62 -4.72 3.41 -7.83
N GLY A 63 -5.85 2.84 -7.42
CA GLY A 63 -7.16 3.14 -8.01
C GLY A 63 -7.53 4.60 -7.83
N ILE A 64 -7.44 5.12 -6.60
CA ILE A 64 -7.71 6.53 -6.29
C ILE A 64 -6.81 7.46 -7.11
N ALA A 65 -5.50 7.19 -7.15
CA ALA A 65 -4.54 8.00 -7.90
C ALA A 65 -4.85 8.03 -9.40
N ARG A 66 -5.29 6.90 -9.99
CA ARG A 66 -5.71 6.84 -11.40
C ARG A 66 -6.95 7.69 -11.65
N THR A 67 -7.98 7.54 -10.82
CA THR A 67 -9.21 8.34 -10.94
C THR A 67 -8.94 9.84 -10.86
N ILE A 68 -8.08 10.27 -9.93
CA ILE A 68 -7.67 11.68 -9.82
C ILE A 68 -6.91 12.12 -11.07
N LYS A 69 -5.97 11.32 -11.55
CA LYS A 69 -5.21 11.63 -12.78
C LYS A 69 -6.13 11.78 -13.99
N ASP A 70 -7.07 10.86 -14.17
CA ASP A 70 -8.02 10.87 -15.27
C ASP A 70 -8.91 12.13 -15.21
N PHE A 71 -9.38 12.49 -14.02
CA PHE A 71 -10.14 13.71 -13.78
C PHE A 71 -9.36 14.97 -14.15
N LEU A 72 -8.10 15.07 -13.72
CA LEU A 72 -7.23 16.21 -14.05
C LEU A 72 -6.95 16.29 -15.57
N SER A 73 -6.64 15.16 -16.22
CA SER A 73 -6.38 15.15 -17.67
C SER A 73 -7.61 15.50 -18.52
N THR A 74 -8.81 15.12 -18.07
CA THR A 74 -10.07 15.47 -18.75
C THR A 74 -10.32 16.97 -18.64
N THR A 75 -9.97 17.57 -17.50
CA THR A 75 -10.14 18.99 -17.24
C THR A 75 -9.23 19.82 -18.14
N GLU A 76 -7.95 19.46 -18.27
CA GLU A 76 -7.02 20.09 -19.21
C GLU A 76 -7.55 20.08 -20.65
N MET A 77 -8.06 18.93 -21.13
CA MET A 77 -8.61 18.79 -22.48
C MET A 77 -9.86 19.67 -22.71
N ARG A 78 -10.69 19.88 -21.68
CA ARG A 78 -11.84 20.79 -21.75
C ARG A 78 -11.42 22.25 -21.86
N PHE A 79 -10.37 22.67 -21.14
CA PHE A 79 -9.85 24.03 -21.23
C PHE A 79 -9.17 24.32 -22.58
N THR A 80 -8.36 23.38 -23.11
CA THR A 80 -7.72 23.59 -24.42
C THR A 80 -8.75 23.67 -25.55
N LYS A 81 -9.82 22.88 -25.47
CA LYS A 81 -10.89 22.89 -26.48
C LYS A 81 -11.76 24.14 -26.42
N LEU A 82 -11.86 24.82 -25.28
CA LEU A 82 -12.53 26.12 -25.15
C LEU A 82 -11.67 27.29 -25.62
N MET A 83 -10.35 27.21 -25.54
CA MET A 83 -9.45 28.28 -26.03
C MET A 83 -9.21 28.27 -27.54
N CYS A 84 -9.53 27.17 -28.23
CA CYS A 84 -9.37 27.04 -29.69
C CYS A 84 -10.64 27.33 -30.49
N ILE A 85 -11.68 27.92 -29.88
CA ILE A 85 -12.92 28.39 -30.51
C ILE A 85 -13.04 29.89 -30.23
#